data_AF-A0A917XJ45-F1
#
_entry.id   AF-A0A917XJ45-F1
#
_cell.length_a   1.000
_cell.length_b   1.000
_cell.length_c   1.000
_cell.angle_alpha   90.00
_cell.angle_beta   90.00
_cell.angle_gamma   90.00
#
_symmetry.space_group_name_H-M   'P 1'
#
loop_
_entity.id
_entity.type
_entity.pdbx_description
1 polymer ?
#
loop_
_entity_poly.entity_id
_entity_poly.type
_entity_poly.pdbx_seq_one_letter_code
_entity_poly.pdbx_strand_id
1 'polypeptide(L)'
;MARGTAPFSNAALREVRRRRPVEGRLLSAAELARRVGTSKSRILAYEKGTSVPEPRRIEQLAGVFGIPPRRLCPAVPDAADGIRRLRVAAGLTSAEAADRLGISRNTYRDLELHAKLPARRYATLPQRLAEVFAVSPRTVHRSLDSHPQAAERRQEITRLLAALFRRAHETGRPAGVGTDEPELRALARLLRRSAGTTCRLVDHELGRLRGDLRERAGEEATAAYGQDEDDIRRARSRIELLTERIDRAAVQAAASWTRFLAEAMTSRQWRLLVRLLNAEAVPEGRLLDFGEPEAWQGLAAQGLITRERTPDGGTGGFVLTSEGLARALHEARLYACLYPRVPVPSRTARVVARRKFLDARRRWTPAAPVQNRPATGPVS
;
A
#
# COMPACT_ATOMS: atom_id res chain seq x y z
N MET A 1 5.09 -14.37 32.45
CA MET A 1 5.12 -13.77 31.10
C MET A 1 3.90 -12.88 30.91
N ALA A 2 4.08 -11.57 30.77
CA ALA A 2 2.97 -10.63 30.56
C ALA A 2 2.33 -10.89 29.17
N ARG A 3 1.12 -11.46 29.16
CA ARG A 3 0.32 -11.62 27.93
C ARG A 3 0.13 -10.24 27.29
N GLY A 4 0.34 -10.17 25.98
CA GLY A 4 0.47 -8.94 25.20
C GLY A 4 -0.47 -7.82 25.64
N THR A 5 0.09 -6.83 26.32
CA THR A 5 -0.61 -5.61 26.73
C THR A 5 -1.08 -4.87 25.48
N ALA A 6 -2.39 -4.68 25.34
CA ALA A 6 -2.96 -3.84 24.31
C ALA A 6 -2.50 -2.38 24.51
N PRO A 7 -2.15 -1.62 23.46
CA PRO A 7 -1.95 -0.18 23.60
C PRO A 7 -3.27 0.44 24.09
N PHE A 8 -3.27 0.89 25.34
CA PHE A 8 -4.44 1.44 26.04
C PHE A 8 -4.05 2.71 26.78
N SER A 9 -4.83 3.77 26.63
CA SER A 9 -4.62 5.04 27.30
C SER A 9 -5.53 5.12 28.53
N ASN A 10 -4.91 4.93 29.69
CA ASN A 10 -5.55 5.12 30.99
C ASN A 10 -6.11 6.56 31.15
N ALA A 11 -5.35 7.55 30.69
CA ALA A 11 -5.77 8.95 30.67
C ALA A 11 -7.02 9.17 29.81
N ALA A 12 -7.09 8.56 28.61
CA ALA A 12 -8.25 8.68 27.74
C ALA A 12 -9.50 8.05 28.35
N LEU A 13 -9.41 6.88 28.99
CA LEU A 13 -10.56 6.29 29.69
C LEU A 13 -11.06 7.20 30.82
N ARG A 14 -10.13 7.69 31.66
CA ARG A 14 -10.44 8.58 32.78
C ARG A 14 -11.12 9.86 32.30
N GLU A 15 -10.61 10.42 31.22
CA GLU A 15 -11.12 11.63 30.59
C GLU A 15 -12.52 11.44 30.01
N VAL A 16 -12.71 10.40 29.18
CA VAL A 16 -14.01 10.07 28.60
C VAL A 16 -15.05 9.86 29.70
N ARG A 17 -14.72 9.11 30.75
CA ARG A 17 -15.65 8.87 31.86
C ARG A 17 -16.04 10.15 32.60
N ARG A 18 -15.11 11.09 32.76
CA ARG A 18 -15.34 12.34 33.50
C ARG A 18 -16.04 13.42 32.69
N ARG A 19 -15.94 13.39 31.36
CA ARG A 19 -16.46 14.46 30.50
C ARG A 19 -17.64 14.05 29.61
N ARG A 20 -17.81 12.76 29.32
CA ARG A 20 -18.84 12.31 28.38
C ARG A 20 -20.04 11.73 29.14
N PRO A 21 -21.21 12.40 29.10
CA PRO A 21 -22.42 11.86 29.71
C PRO A 21 -22.91 10.64 28.91
N VAL A 22 -23.47 9.67 29.64
CA VAL A 22 -24.17 8.51 29.09
C VAL A 22 -25.57 8.55 29.70
N GLU A 23 -26.60 8.61 28.86
CA GLU A 23 -28.00 8.80 29.31
C GLU A 23 -28.16 10.08 30.17
N GLY A 24 -27.55 11.19 29.75
CA GLY A 24 -27.70 12.49 30.40
C GLY A 24 -26.88 12.70 31.68
N ARG A 25 -26.09 11.72 32.14
CA ARG A 25 -25.29 11.83 33.36
C ARG A 25 -23.88 11.26 33.22
N LEU A 26 -22.96 11.73 34.06
CA LEU A 26 -21.60 11.18 34.15
C LEU A 26 -21.61 9.85 34.91
N LEU A 27 -20.83 8.88 34.43
CA LEU A 27 -20.74 7.57 35.06
C LEU A 27 -19.67 7.54 36.15
N SER A 28 -20.04 7.04 37.32
CA SER A 28 -19.07 6.63 38.33
C SER A 28 -18.29 5.38 37.88
N ALA A 29 -17.11 5.13 38.49
CA ALA A 29 -16.33 3.93 38.19
C ALA A 29 -17.10 2.63 38.53
N ALA A 30 -17.97 2.66 39.54
CA ALA A 30 -18.80 1.51 39.91
C ALA A 30 -19.89 1.22 38.86
N GLU A 31 -20.51 2.27 38.31
CA GLU A 31 -21.52 2.12 37.26
C GLU A 31 -20.93 1.64 35.95
N LEU A 32 -19.78 2.21 35.54
CA LEU A 32 -19.05 1.72 34.38
C LEU A 32 -18.69 0.24 34.56
N ALA A 33 -18.24 -0.14 35.77
CA ALA A 33 -17.90 -1.52 36.08
C ALA A 33 -19.10 -2.47 35.95
N ARG A 34 -20.28 -2.07 36.45
CA ARG A 34 -21.53 -2.83 36.26
C ARG A 34 -21.90 -2.98 34.79
N ARG A 35 -21.86 -1.90 34.01
CA ARG A 35 -22.25 -1.93 32.58
C ARG A 35 -21.36 -2.85 31.74
N VAL A 36 -20.06 -2.91 32.04
CA VAL A 36 -19.16 -3.82 31.30
C VAL A 36 -19.06 -5.21 31.94
N GLY A 37 -19.59 -5.44 33.14
CA GLY A 37 -19.45 -6.72 33.84
C GLY A 37 -18.02 -6.94 34.37
N THR A 38 -17.53 -6.01 35.20
CA THR A 38 -16.24 -6.10 35.93
C THR A 38 -16.36 -5.46 37.32
N SER A 39 -15.30 -5.50 38.13
CA SER A 39 -15.27 -4.83 39.44
C SER A 39 -14.86 -3.36 39.34
N LYS A 40 -15.37 -2.52 40.27
CA LYS A 40 -14.97 -1.11 40.42
C LYS A 40 -13.45 -0.96 40.52
N SER A 41 -12.81 -1.80 41.34
CA SER A 41 -11.36 -1.78 41.55
C SER A 41 -10.59 -2.02 40.26
N ARG A 42 -11.10 -2.87 39.35
CA ARG A 42 -10.48 -3.14 38.06
C ARG A 42 -10.58 -1.96 37.09
N ILE A 43 -11.70 -1.24 37.07
CA ILE A 43 -11.83 0.02 36.32
C ILE A 43 -10.83 1.07 36.85
N LEU A 44 -10.73 1.21 38.17
CA LEU A 44 -9.76 2.14 38.77
C LEU A 44 -8.31 1.72 38.46
N ALA A 45 -8.02 0.42 38.40
CA ALA A 45 -6.70 -0.07 37.98
C ALA A 45 -6.40 0.29 36.52
N TYR A 46 -7.39 0.20 35.63
CA TYR A 46 -7.24 0.66 34.24
C TYR A 46 -6.98 2.16 34.16
N GLU A 47 -7.72 2.99 34.90
CA GLU A 47 -7.52 4.45 34.92
C GLU A 47 -6.20 4.88 35.56
N LYS A 48 -5.70 4.11 36.53
CA LYS A 48 -4.38 4.33 37.14
C LYS A 48 -3.23 3.78 36.29
N GLY A 49 -3.52 2.97 35.28
CA GLY A 49 -2.51 2.31 34.45
C GLY A 49 -1.81 1.13 35.14
N THR A 50 -2.30 0.66 36.29
CA THR A 50 -1.74 -0.52 36.98
C THR A 50 -2.19 -1.84 36.34
N SER A 51 -3.18 -1.80 35.46
CA SER A 51 -3.62 -2.93 34.65
C SER A 51 -4.00 -2.47 33.25
N VAL A 52 -3.85 -3.35 32.26
CA VAL A 52 -4.23 -3.09 30.86
C VAL A 52 -5.41 -3.99 30.49
N PRO A 53 -6.51 -3.43 29.96
CA PRO A 53 -7.64 -4.23 29.50
C PRO A 53 -7.28 -5.05 28.25
N GLU A 54 -7.94 -6.20 28.10
CA GLU A 54 -7.89 -6.98 26.85
C GLU A 54 -8.63 -6.25 25.70
N PRO A 55 -8.34 -6.54 24.42
CA PRO A 55 -8.96 -5.84 23.28
C PRO A 55 -10.49 -5.81 23.32
N ARG A 56 -11.13 -6.95 23.59
CA ARG A 56 -12.59 -7.04 23.74
C ARG A 56 -13.13 -6.18 24.90
N ARG A 57 -12.34 -6.03 25.96
CA ARG A 57 -12.67 -5.16 27.09
C ARG A 57 -12.58 -3.69 26.70
N ILE A 58 -11.62 -3.30 25.86
CA ILE A 58 -11.51 -1.94 25.31
C ILE A 58 -12.74 -1.61 24.45
N GLU A 59 -13.16 -2.54 23.61
CA GLU A 59 -14.38 -2.39 22.79
C GLU A 59 -15.62 -2.17 23.66
N GLN A 60 -15.81 -3.01 24.69
CA GLN A 60 -16.92 -2.85 25.64
C GLN A 60 -16.91 -1.50 26.36
N LEU A 61 -15.73 -1.07 26.84
CA LEU A 61 -15.57 0.24 27.48
C LEU A 61 -15.95 1.36 26.51
N ALA A 62 -15.49 1.30 25.26
CA ALA A 62 -15.79 2.30 24.24
C ALA A 62 -17.28 2.32 23.87
N GLY A 63 -17.91 1.14 23.80
CA GLY A 63 -19.33 0.96 23.52
C GLY A 63 -20.23 1.65 24.55
N VAL A 64 -19.88 1.59 25.85
CA VAL A 64 -20.63 2.29 26.91
C VAL A 64 -20.71 3.81 26.66
N PHE A 65 -19.67 4.40 26.08
CA PHE A 65 -19.62 5.83 25.79
C PHE A 65 -20.05 6.19 24.35
N GLY A 66 -20.38 5.19 23.52
CA GLY A 66 -20.67 5.41 22.10
C GLY A 66 -19.49 6.04 21.34
N ILE A 67 -18.26 5.68 21.68
CA ILE A 67 -17.05 6.14 20.99
C ILE A 67 -16.36 4.99 20.24
N PRO A 68 -15.62 5.28 19.15
CA PRO A 68 -14.76 4.29 18.53
C PRO A 68 -13.67 3.79 19.52
N PRO A 69 -13.36 2.49 19.60
CA PRO A 69 -12.37 1.97 20.55
C PRO A 69 -10.97 2.58 20.38
N ARG A 70 -10.60 2.99 19.16
CA ARG A 70 -9.38 3.77 18.88
C ARG A 70 -9.20 5.03 19.72
N ARG A 71 -10.27 5.63 20.26
CA ARG A 71 -10.21 6.80 21.14
C ARG A 71 -9.68 6.46 22.54
N LEU A 72 -9.74 5.19 22.95
CA LEU A 72 -9.17 4.70 24.21
C LEU A 72 -7.75 4.16 24.04
N CYS A 73 -7.21 4.14 22.83
CA CYS A 73 -5.81 3.79 22.56
C CYS A 73 -4.98 5.09 22.50
N PRO A 74 -3.72 5.07 22.97
CA PRO A 74 -2.87 6.25 22.88
C PRO A 74 -2.68 6.67 21.41
N ALA A 75 -2.72 7.98 21.18
CA ALA A 75 -2.21 8.55 19.94
C ALA A 75 -0.68 8.52 20.03
N VAL A 76 -0.08 7.34 19.82
CA VAL A 76 1.39 7.27 19.74
C VAL A 76 1.80 8.05 18.48
N PRO A 77 2.67 9.08 18.61
CA PRO A 77 3.10 9.91 17.49
C PRO A 77 3.85 9.14 16.41
N ASP A 78 4.40 7.96 16.74
CA ASP A 78 5.31 7.26 15.85
C ASP A 78 4.82 5.93 15.28
N ALA A 79 5.31 5.73 14.06
CA ALA A 79 5.34 4.59 13.15
C ALA A 79 5.45 3.17 13.74
N ALA A 80 5.77 3.03 15.02
CA ALA A 80 6.12 1.76 15.67
C ALA A 80 4.93 0.82 15.94
N ASP A 81 3.69 1.30 15.87
CA ASP A 81 2.54 0.55 16.41
C ASP A 81 1.78 -0.33 15.38
N GLY A 82 2.28 -0.38 14.12
CA GLY A 82 2.01 -1.42 13.12
C GLY A 82 0.56 -1.91 12.96
N ILE A 83 0.41 -3.18 12.53
CA ILE A 83 -0.89 -3.86 12.37
C ILE A 83 -1.54 -4.18 13.72
N ARG A 84 -0.72 -4.43 14.75
CA ARG A 84 -1.17 -4.73 16.11
C ARG A 84 -2.09 -3.65 16.67
N ARG A 85 -1.74 -2.36 16.50
CA ARG A 85 -2.58 -1.25 16.96
C ARG A 85 -3.92 -1.20 16.23
N LEU A 86 -3.92 -1.39 14.91
CA LEU A 86 -5.17 -1.41 14.12
C LEU A 86 -6.11 -2.51 14.62
N ARG A 87 -5.56 -3.71 14.86
CA ARG A 87 -6.32 -4.82 15.42
C ARG A 87 -6.91 -4.50 16.79
N VAL A 88 -6.09 -3.99 17.72
CA VAL A 88 -6.54 -3.67 19.08
C VAL A 88 -7.60 -2.57 19.06
N ALA A 89 -7.42 -1.56 18.21
CA ALA A 89 -8.38 -0.50 17.99
C ALA A 89 -9.71 -1.00 17.39
N ALA A 90 -9.69 -2.16 16.74
CA ALA A 90 -10.87 -2.88 16.25
C ALA A 90 -11.45 -3.86 17.29
N GLY A 91 -10.89 -3.93 18.51
CA GLY A 91 -11.39 -4.81 19.58
C GLY A 91 -11.01 -6.29 19.44
N LEU A 92 -10.16 -6.63 18.46
CA LEU A 92 -9.91 -8.03 18.11
C LEU A 92 -8.70 -8.64 18.82
N THR A 93 -8.80 -9.90 19.20
CA THR A 93 -7.64 -10.74 19.53
C THR A 93 -6.90 -11.19 18.25
N SER A 94 -5.62 -11.58 18.37
CA SER A 94 -4.85 -12.07 17.22
C SER A 94 -5.47 -13.33 16.59
N ALA A 95 -6.14 -14.17 17.39
CA ALA A 95 -6.85 -15.34 16.89
C ALA A 95 -8.08 -14.95 16.06
N GLU A 96 -8.95 -14.09 16.60
CA GLU A 96 -10.15 -13.62 15.88
C GLU A 96 -9.78 -12.87 14.59
N ALA A 97 -8.72 -12.05 14.61
CA ALA A 97 -8.24 -11.38 13.41
C ALA A 97 -7.73 -12.37 12.35
N ALA A 98 -6.95 -13.39 12.76
CA ALA A 98 -6.48 -14.42 11.85
C ALA A 98 -7.65 -15.20 11.22
N ASP A 99 -8.64 -15.58 12.03
CA ASP A 99 -9.83 -16.31 11.59
C ASP A 99 -10.68 -15.48 10.61
N ARG A 100 -10.95 -14.20 10.91
CA ARG A 100 -11.66 -13.28 9.99
C ARG A 100 -10.90 -13.03 8.68
N LEU A 101 -9.57 -13.01 8.74
CA LEU A 101 -8.71 -12.87 7.56
C LEU A 101 -8.51 -14.20 6.83
N GLY A 102 -9.02 -15.33 7.34
CA GLY A 102 -8.83 -16.65 6.75
C GLY A 102 -7.36 -17.00 6.54
N ILE A 103 -6.49 -16.62 7.49
CA ILE A 103 -5.06 -16.95 7.46
C ILE A 103 -4.65 -17.66 8.76
N SER A 104 -3.54 -18.40 8.72
CA SER A 104 -3.05 -19.07 9.92
C SER A 104 -2.64 -18.06 11.00
N ARG A 105 -2.79 -18.44 12.27
CA ARG A 105 -2.34 -17.62 13.42
C ARG A 105 -0.85 -17.29 13.34
N ASN A 106 -0.02 -18.19 12.82
CA ASN A 106 1.40 -17.95 12.62
C ASN A 106 1.66 -16.89 11.54
N THR A 107 0.93 -16.94 10.41
CA THR A 107 1.00 -15.91 9.37
C THR A 107 0.56 -14.54 9.90
N TYR A 108 -0.51 -14.51 10.71
CA TYR A 108 -0.95 -13.27 11.34
C TYR A 108 0.09 -12.74 12.34
N ARG A 109 0.73 -13.63 13.12
CA ARG A 109 1.84 -13.26 14.01
C ARG A 109 3.01 -12.64 13.25
N ASP A 110 3.41 -13.24 12.13
CA ASP A 110 4.47 -12.69 11.26
C ASP A 110 4.10 -11.32 10.69
N LEU A 111 2.83 -11.11 10.38
CA LEU A 111 2.32 -9.82 9.93
C LEU A 111 2.47 -8.75 11.02
N GLU A 112 2.13 -9.06 12.27
CA GLU A 112 2.22 -8.10 13.38
C GLU A 112 3.65 -7.83 13.84
N LEU A 113 4.50 -8.86 13.90
CA LEU A 113 5.86 -8.74 14.42
C LEU A 113 6.85 -8.24 13.37
N HIS A 114 6.60 -8.56 12.10
CA HIS A 114 7.60 -8.41 11.05
C HIS A 114 7.08 -7.63 9.83
N ALA A 115 5.82 -7.20 9.82
CA ALA A 115 5.15 -6.62 8.65
C ALA A 115 5.39 -7.47 7.38
N LYS A 116 5.35 -8.80 7.54
CA LYS A 116 5.55 -9.76 6.45
C LYS A 116 4.21 -10.22 5.93
N LEU A 117 3.83 -9.74 4.76
CA LEU A 117 2.65 -10.26 4.05
C LEU A 117 2.96 -11.67 3.51
N PRO A 118 2.01 -12.62 3.57
CA PRO A 118 2.16 -13.92 2.95
C PRO A 118 2.34 -13.78 1.43
N ALA A 119 3.22 -14.60 0.85
CA ALA A 119 3.50 -14.53 -0.57
C ALA A 119 2.32 -15.07 -1.41
N ARG A 120 1.99 -14.37 -2.51
CA ARG A 120 1.20 -14.81 -3.68
C ARG A 120 -0.29 -15.14 -3.50
N ARG A 121 -0.71 -15.73 -2.37
CA ARG A 121 -2.11 -16.20 -2.20
C ARG A 121 -3.09 -15.13 -1.69
N TYR A 122 -2.58 -14.00 -1.20
CA TYR A 122 -3.43 -12.99 -0.55
C TYR A 122 -3.11 -11.59 -1.05
N ALA A 123 -3.12 -11.39 -2.37
CA ALA A 123 -2.93 -10.06 -2.96
C ALA A 123 -4.02 -9.05 -2.54
N THR A 124 -5.13 -9.53 -1.97
CA THR A 124 -6.21 -8.73 -1.38
C THR A 124 -6.08 -8.55 0.13
N LEU A 125 -5.00 -9.04 0.76
CA LEU A 125 -4.87 -8.99 2.22
C LEU A 125 -4.88 -7.57 2.79
N PRO A 126 -4.20 -6.56 2.20
CA PRO A 126 -4.30 -5.18 2.69
C PRO A 126 -5.74 -4.64 2.70
N GLN A 127 -6.54 -4.97 1.67
CA GLN A 127 -7.95 -4.61 1.58
C GLN A 127 -8.77 -5.32 2.66
N ARG A 128 -8.57 -6.64 2.83
CA ARG A 128 -9.26 -7.42 3.87
C ARG A 128 -8.89 -6.96 5.28
N LEU A 129 -7.64 -6.57 5.51
CA LEU A 129 -7.20 -5.94 6.76
C LEU A 129 -7.94 -4.61 7.00
N ALA A 130 -8.09 -3.81 5.94
CA ALA A 130 -8.80 -2.53 6.01
C ALA A 130 -10.28 -2.74 6.39
N GLU A 131 -10.94 -3.72 5.77
CA GLU A 131 -12.31 -4.12 6.09
C GLU A 131 -12.44 -4.65 7.52
N VAL A 132 -11.62 -5.64 7.90
CA VAL A 132 -11.68 -6.29 9.23
C VAL A 132 -11.40 -5.29 10.36
N PHE A 133 -10.54 -4.31 10.14
CA PHE A 133 -10.22 -3.27 11.14
C PHE A 133 -11.04 -2.00 11.00
N ALA A 134 -11.98 -1.93 10.04
CA ALA A 134 -12.77 -0.74 9.74
C ALA A 134 -11.93 0.54 9.56
N VAL A 135 -10.84 0.44 8.79
CA VAL A 135 -9.96 1.55 8.43
C VAL A 135 -9.79 1.66 6.91
N SER A 136 -9.20 2.76 6.43
CA SER A 136 -8.90 2.88 5.01
C SER A 136 -7.73 1.96 4.60
N PRO A 137 -7.66 1.46 3.36
CA PRO A 137 -6.50 0.73 2.86
C PRO A 137 -5.20 1.52 2.99
N ARG A 138 -5.25 2.84 2.78
CA ARG A 138 -4.10 3.74 2.98
C ARG A 138 -3.53 3.68 4.40
N THR A 139 -4.40 3.53 5.41
CA THR A 139 -3.99 3.37 6.80
C THR A 139 -3.24 2.06 7.00
N VAL A 140 -3.72 0.96 6.42
CA VAL A 140 -3.06 -0.35 6.48
C VAL A 140 -1.68 -0.29 5.81
N HIS A 141 -1.60 0.26 4.60
CA HIS A 141 -0.32 0.42 3.89
C HIS A 141 0.66 1.27 4.69
N ARG A 142 0.22 2.41 5.23
CA ARG A 142 1.06 3.24 6.09
C ARG A 142 1.56 2.47 7.30
N SER A 143 0.71 1.71 7.98
CA SER A 143 1.11 0.88 9.14
C SER A 143 2.10 -0.23 8.79
N LEU A 144 1.98 -0.82 7.60
CA LEU A 144 2.94 -1.82 7.11
C LEU A 144 4.27 -1.16 6.73
N ASP A 145 4.22 -0.03 6.04
CA ASP A 145 5.39 0.70 5.56
C ASP A 145 6.18 1.31 6.72
N SER A 146 5.49 1.84 7.73
CA SER A 146 6.10 2.49 8.88
C SER A 146 6.66 1.50 9.91
N HIS A 147 6.34 0.21 9.78
CA HIS A 147 6.80 -0.80 10.73
C HIS A 147 8.34 -0.85 10.80
N PRO A 148 8.97 -0.85 11.99
CA PRO A 148 10.43 -0.80 12.14
C PRO A 148 11.16 -1.88 11.33
N GLN A 149 10.72 -3.14 11.44
CA GLN A 149 11.33 -4.22 10.65
C GLN A 149 11.07 -4.14 9.13
N ALA A 150 10.03 -3.43 8.68
CA ALA A 150 9.87 -3.15 7.25
C ALA A 150 10.85 -2.06 6.81
N ALA A 151 11.07 -1.04 7.65
CA ALA A 151 12.06 0.00 7.42
C ALA A 151 13.49 -0.57 7.37
N GLU A 152 13.89 -1.39 8.36
CA GLU A 152 15.19 -2.09 8.38
C GLU A 152 15.39 -2.94 7.13
N ARG A 153 14.38 -3.73 6.75
CA ARG A 153 14.42 -4.55 5.54
C ARG A 153 14.60 -3.70 4.28
N ARG A 154 13.89 -2.57 4.17
CA ARG A 154 14.05 -1.64 3.03
C ARG A 154 15.43 -1.00 3.01
N GLN A 155 15.97 -0.60 4.17
CA GLN A 155 17.33 -0.05 4.26
C GLN A 155 18.37 -1.07 3.78
N GLU A 156 18.24 -2.33 4.20
CA GLU A 156 19.15 -3.38 3.76
C GLU A 156 19.01 -3.69 2.27
N ILE A 157 17.78 -3.69 1.73
CA ILE A 157 17.54 -3.79 0.28
C ILE A 157 18.21 -2.63 -0.46
N THR A 158 18.05 -1.39 0.01
CA THR A 158 18.69 -0.20 -0.56
C THR A 158 20.21 -0.35 -0.57
N ARG A 159 20.81 -0.80 0.54
CA ARG A 159 22.26 -1.01 0.65
C ARG A 159 22.77 -2.01 -0.39
N LEU A 160 22.09 -3.15 -0.52
CA LEU A 160 22.45 -4.19 -1.51
C LEU A 160 22.27 -3.69 -2.94
N LEU A 161 21.18 -2.97 -3.24
CA LEU A 161 20.95 -2.38 -4.56
C LEU A 161 21.99 -1.31 -4.92
N ALA A 162 22.34 -0.43 -3.98
CA ALA A 162 23.37 0.57 -4.20
C ALA A 162 24.73 -0.06 -4.51
N ALA A 163 25.09 -1.16 -3.82
CA ALA A 163 26.31 -1.90 -4.11
C ALA A 163 26.29 -2.52 -5.52
N LEU A 164 25.19 -3.17 -5.91
CA LEU A 164 25.00 -3.74 -7.24
C LEU A 164 25.05 -2.65 -8.34
N PHE A 165 24.41 -1.50 -8.11
CA PHE A 165 24.36 -0.38 -9.05
C PHE A 165 25.72 0.27 -9.24
N ARG A 166 26.45 0.55 -8.15
CA ARG A 166 27.82 1.10 -8.24
C ARG A 166 28.74 0.16 -9.00
N ARG A 167 28.73 -1.14 -8.67
CA ARG A 167 29.59 -2.11 -9.36
C ARG A 167 29.27 -2.22 -10.85
N ALA A 168 27.98 -2.21 -11.21
CA ALA A 168 27.54 -2.24 -12.60
C ALA A 168 27.89 -0.96 -13.37
N HIS A 169 28.17 0.15 -12.68
CA HIS A 169 28.65 1.40 -13.24
C HIS A 169 30.18 1.38 -13.41
N GLU A 170 30.92 1.04 -12.35
CA GLU A 170 32.38 1.10 -12.29
C GLU A 170 33.08 0.08 -13.21
N THR A 171 32.53 -1.13 -13.33
CA THR A 171 33.23 -2.21 -14.05
C THR A 171 33.26 -2.01 -15.57
N GLY A 172 32.54 -1.04 -16.13
CA GLY A 172 32.42 -0.81 -17.58
C GLY A 172 31.88 -2.00 -18.37
N ARG A 173 31.55 -3.10 -17.68
CA ARG A 173 31.09 -4.35 -18.28
C ARG A 173 29.58 -4.27 -18.44
N PRO A 174 29.05 -4.53 -19.65
CA PRO A 174 27.61 -4.63 -19.87
C PRO A 174 26.97 -5.85 -19.18
N ALA A 175 27.75 -6.67 -18.47
CA ALA A 175 27.31 -7.91 -17.84
C ALA A 175 26.18 -7.64 -16.82
N GLY A 176 25.06 -8.33 -17.02
CA GLY A 176 23.96 -8.38 -16.07
C GLY A 176 24.39 -9.00 -14.74
N VAL A 177 23.53 -8.89 -13.74
CA VAL A 177 23.81 -9.42 -12.40
C VAL A 177 23.66 -10.94 -12.41
N GLY A 178 24.72 -11.66 -12.09
CA GLY A 178 24.72 -13.11 -12.05
C GLY A 178 23.80 -13.67 -10.95
N THR A 179 23.10 -14.77 -11.21
CA THR A 179 22.20 -15.39 -10.22
C THR A 179 22.91 -15.92 -8.98
N ASP A 180 24.21 -16.19 -9.10
CA ASP A 180 25.03 -16.77 -8.04
C ASP A 180 25.66 -15.75 -7.11
N GLU A 181 25.56 -14.47 -7.44
CA GLU A 181 26.17 -13.41 -6.66
C GLU A 181 25.60 -13.31 -5.23
N PRO A 182 26.45 -13.08 -4.22
CA PRO A 182 26.03 -13.09 -2.82
C PRO A 182 25.04 -11.97 -2.50
N GLU A 183 25.22 -10.76 -3.05
CA GLU A 183 24.30 -9.64 -2.84
C GLU A 183 22.91 -9.94 -3.43
N LEU A 184 22.86 -10.52 -4.63
CA LEU A 184 21.61 -10.89 -5.27
C LEU A 184 20.89 -12.01 -4.49
N ARG A 185 21.61 -13.02 -3.99
CA ARG A 185 21.05 -14.08 -3.14
C ARG A 185 20.52 -13.52 -1.82
N ALA A 186 21.23 -12.58 -1.19
CA ALA A 186 20.75 -11.88 0.00
C ALA A 186 19.46 -11.08 -0.29
N LEU A 187 19.46 -10.33 -1.39
CA LEU A 187 18.32 -9.56 -1.85
C LEU A 187 17.10 -10.46 -2.14
N ALA A 188 17.30 -11.61 -2.79
CA ALA A 188 16.25 -12.59 -3.07
C ALA A 188 15.61 -13.14 -1.79
N ARG A 189 16.41 -13.41 -0.74
CA ARG A 189 15.90 -13.81 0.58
C ARG A 189 15.06 -12.72 1.23
N LEU A 190 15.51 -11.45 1.21
CA LEU A 190 14.77 -10.32 1.78
C LEU A 190 13.44 -10.07 1.07
N LEU A 191 13.43 -10.16 -0.27
CA LEU A 191 12.23 -10.01 -1.10
C LEU A 191 11.34 -11.26 -1.10
N ARG A 192 11.81 -12.39 -0.56
CA ARG A 192 11.13 -13.70 -0.57
C ARG A 192 10.74 -14.12 -1.99
N ARG A 193 11.70 -14.01 -2.90
CA ARG A 193 11.57 -14.37 -4.33
C ARG A 193 12.76 -15.23 -4.76
N SER A 194 12.61 -15.91 -5.90
CA SER A 194 13.72 -16.69 -6.47
C SER A 194 14.83 -15.76 -6.96
N ALA A 195 16.08 -16.23 -6.94
CA ALA A 195 17.22 -15.47 -7.45
C ALA A 195 17.00 -15.04 -8.91
N GLY A 196 16.46 -15.90 -9.77
CA GLY A 196 16.16 -15.54 -11.16
C GLY A 196 15.09 -14.45 -11.33
N THR A 197 14.08 -14.41 -10.46
CA THR A 197 13.10 -13.29 -10.46
C THR A 197 13.76 -12.00 -9.99
N THR A 198 14.55 -12.06 -8.92
CA THR A 198 15.26 -10.90 -8.37
C THR A 198 16.27 -10.34 -9.37
N CYS A 199 17.03 -11.20 -10.05
CA CYS A 199 17.96 -10.84 -11.14
C CYS A 199 17.24 -10.00 -12.20
N ARG A 200 16.11 -10.47 -12.74
CA ARG A 200 15.34 -9.72 -13.75
C ARG A 200 14.81 -8.38 -13.25
N LEU A 201 14.48 -8.26 -11.96
CA LEU A 201 14.08 -6.99 -11.36
C LEU A 201 15.29 -6.04 -11.27
N VAL A 202 16.44 -6.52 -10.81
CA VAL A 202 17.69 -5.75 -10.75
C VAL A 202 18.12 -5.29 -12.14
N ASP A 203 18.13 -6.18 -13.13
CA ASP A 203 18.47 -5.84 -14.51
C ASP A 203 17.51 -4.79 -15.10
N HIS A 204 16.22 -4.86 -14.74
CA HIS A 204 15.25 -3.85 -15.14
C HIS A 204 15.61 -2.46 -14.60
N GLU A 205 15.93 -2.34 -13.31
CA GLU A 205 16.32 -1.06 -12.72
C GLU A 205 17.70 -0.60 -13.18
N LEU A 206 18.65 -1.50 -13.40
CA LEU A 206 19.94 -1.18 -14.02
C LEU A 206 19.76 -0.61 -15.43
N GLY A 207 18.83 -1.16 -16.22
CA GLY A 207 18.47 -0.63 -17.52
C GLY A 207 17.93 0.80 -17.44
N ARG A 208 17.12 1.11 -16.42
CA ARG A 208 16.61 2.48 -16.16
C ARG A 208 17.74 3.42 -15.74
N LEU A 209 18.57 3.00 -14.77
CA LEU A 209 19.72 3.77 -14.30
C LEU A 209 20.70 4.10 -15.43
N ARG A 210 21.00 3.12 -16.31
CA ARG A 210 21.83 3.33 -17.50
C ARG A 210 21.18 4.26 -18.53
N GLY A 211 19.85 4.34 -18.56
CA GLY A 211 19.12 5.35 -19.33
C GLY A 211 19.40 6.75 -18.79
N ASP A 212 19.17 6.94 -17.50
CA ASP A 212 19.34 8.22 -16.81
C ASP A 212 20.81 8.70 -16.88
N LEU A 213 21.79 7.81 -16.73
CA LEU A 213 23.22 8.12 -16.89
C LEU A 213 23.56 8.60 -18.31
N ARG A 214 23.02 7.96 -19.35
CA ARG A 214 23.26 8.37 -20.74
C ARG A 214 22.60 9.69 -21.06
N GLU A 215 21.39 9.91 -20.56
CA GLU A 215 20.68 11.18 -20.69
C GLU A 215 21.48 12.31 -20.01
N ARG A 216 21.99 12.08 -18.80
CA ARG A 216 22.81 13.06 -18.08
C ARG A 216 24.09 13.41 -18.84
N ALA A 217 24.79 12.41 -19.38
CA ALA A 217 25.99 12.65 -20.19
C ALA A 217 25.69 13.49 -21.46
N GLY A 218 24.52 13.29 -22.08
CA GLY A 218 24.08 14.11 -23.21
C GLY A 218 23.78 15.57 -22.83
N GLU A 219 23.14 15.78 -21.68
CA GLU A 219 22.88 17.12 -21.14
C GLU A 219 24.18 17.80 -20.66
N GLU A 220 25.15 17.05 -20.10
CA GLU A 220 26.49 17.53 -19.76
C GLU A 220 27.23 18.04 -21.01
N ALA A 221 27.18 17.29 -22.11
CA ALA A 221 27.74 17.74 -23.39
C ALA A 221 27.04 19.02 -23.91
N THR A 222 25.71 19.08 -23.80
CA THR A 222 24.93 20.26 -24.21
C THR A 222 25.29 21.49 -23.37
N ALA A 223 25.47 21.32 -22.05
CA ALA A 223 25.86 22.40 -21.16
C ALA A 223 27.31 22.88 -21.38
N ALA A 224 28.19 22.00 -21.85
CA ALA A 224 29.60 22.33 -22.12
C ALA A 224 29.83 22.96 -23.49
N TYR A 225 29.06 22.56 -24.50
CA TYR A 225 29.29 22.93 -25.91
C TYR A 225 28.12 23.67 -26.58
N GLY A 226 27.02 23.91 -25.86
CA GLY A 226 25.87 24.65 -26.38
C GLY A 226 26.23 26.08 -26.78
N GLN A 227 25.59 26.61 -27.82
CA GLN A 227 25.79 28.00 -28.27
C GLN A 227 24.72 28.97 -27.73
N ASP A 228 23.53 28.45 -27.41
CA ASP A 228 22.43 29.22 -26.85
C ASP A 228 22.44 29.15 -25.31
N GLU A 229 22.43 30.31 -24.65
CA GLU A 229 22.39 30.40 -23.18
C GLU A 229 21.14 29.74 -22.59
N ASP A 230 20.00 29.81 -23.29
CA ASP A 230 18.76 29.20 -22.83
C ASP A 230 18.88 27.66 -22.81
N ASP A 231 19.52 27.09 -23.84
CA ASP A 231 19.82 25.66 -23.91
C ASP A 231 20.79 25.23 -22.83
N ILE A 232 21.87 26.00 -22.59
CA ILE A 232 22.83 25.72 -21.53
C ILE A 232 22.13 25.73 -20.15
N ARG A 233 21.27 26.73 -19.89
CA ARG A 233 20.52 26.80 -18.63
C ARG A 233 19.56 25.62 -18.47
N ARG A 234 18.82 25.26 -19.52
CA ARG A 234 17.91 24.09 -19.52
C ARG A 234 18.68 22.79 -19.26
N ALA A 235 19.85 22.63 -19.89
CA ALA A 235 20.69 21.46 -19.73
C ALA A 235 21.20 21.33 -18.30
N ARG A 236 21.69 22.42 -17.69
CA ARG A 236 22.12 22.44 -16.28
C ARG A 236 21.00 22.02 -15.33
N SER A 237 19.80 22.58 -15.48
CA SER A 237 18.65 22.17 -14.66
C SER A 237 18.28 20.69 -14.85
N ARG A 238 18.42 20.14 -16.07
CA ARG A 238 18.21 18.71 -16.30
C ARG A 238 19.27 17.84 -15.67
N ILE A 239 20.54 18.24 -15.70
CA ILE A 239 21.66 17.53 -15.03
C ILE A 239 21.38 17.40 -13.53
N GLU A 240 20.92 18.48 -12.87
CA GLU A 240 20.56 18.47 -11.45
C GLU A 240 19.45 17.45 -11.15
N LEU A 241 18.36 17.49 -11.92
CA LEU A 241 17.24 16.55 -11.78
C LEU A 241 17.65 15.09 -12.02
N LEU A 242 18.47 14.84 -13.05
CA LEU A 242 18.97 13.50 -13.36
C LEU A 242 19.91 13.00 -12.27
N THR A 243 20.77 13.86 -11.72
CA THR A 243 21.65 13.52 -10.60
C THR A 243 20.84 13.11 -9.37
N GLU A 244 19.82 13.90 -8.98
CA GLU A 244 18.94 13.54 -7.86
C GLU A 244 18.22 12.19 -8.08
N ARG A 245 17.78 11.93 -9.33
CA ARG A 245 17.14 10.64 -9.69
C ARG A 245 18.12 9.46 -9.62
N ILE A 246 19.34 9.63 -10.13
CA ILE A 246 20.41 8.63 -10.09
C ILE A 246 20.76 8.30 -8.64
N ASP A 247 20.97 9.32 -7.79
CA ASP A 247 21.34 9.16 -6.38
C ASP A 247 20.26 8.44 -5.57
N ARG A 248 18.97 8.69 -5.91
CA ARG A 248 17.83 8.05 -5.24
C ARG A 248 17.39 6.73 -5.88
N ALA A 249 18.02 6.28 -6.97
CA ALA A 249 17.55 5.12 -7.73
C ALA A 249 17.42 3.85 -6.86
N ALA A 250 18.41 3.55 -6.02
CA ALA A 250 18.39 2.38 -5.15
C ALA A 250 17.28 2.49 -4.08
N VAL A 251 17.09 3.66 -3.47
CA VAL A 251 16.04 3.92 -2.47
C VAL A 251 14.65 3.77 -3.09
N GLN A 252 14.44 4.34 -4.28
CA GLN A 252 13.19 4.26 -5.01
C GLN A 252 12.87 2.83 -5.46
N ALA A 253 13.87 2.08 -5.94
CA ALA A 253 13.73 0.68 -6.29
C ALA A 253 13.35 -0.17 -5.05
N ALA A 254 14.03 0.00 -3.93
CA ALA A 254 13.74 -0.71 -2.68
C ALA A 254 12.30 -0.48 -2.20
N ALA A 255 11.85 0.78 -2.21
CA ALA A 255 10.49 1.15 -1.81
C ALA A 255 9.44 0.61 -2.78
N SER A 256 9.64 0.83 -4.08
CA SER A 256 8.70 0.40 -5.12
C SER A 256 8.54 -1.12 -5.17
N TRP A 257 9.64 -1.87 -5.11
CA TRP A 257 9.59 -3.34 -5.15
C TRP A 257 8.93 -3.94 -3.91
N THR A 258 9.21 -3.40 -2.72
CA THR A 258 8.60 -3.91 -1.49
C THR A 258 7.09 -3.79 -1.55
N ARG A 259 6.59 -2.63 -2.01
CA ARG A 259 5.16 -2.39 -2.21
C ARG A 259 4.57 -3.22 -3.35
N PHE A 260 5.23 -3.21 -4.51
CA PHE A 260 4.79 -3.97 -5.69
C PHE A 260 4.68 -5.46 -5.38
N LEU A 261 5.71 -6.07 -4.77
CA LEU A 261 5.74 -7.51 -4.51
C LEU A 261 4.76 -7.94 -3.40
N ALA A 262 4.39 -7.02 -2.50
CA ALA A 262 3.37 -7.22 -1.49
C ALA A 262 1.96 -7.29 -2.10
N GLU A 263 1.71 -6.51 -3.15
CA GLU A 263 0.41 -6.40 -3.81
C GLU A 263 0.34 -7.14 -5.17
N ALA A 264 1.45 -7.77 -5.57
CA ALA A 264 1.58 -8.34 -6.91
C ALA A 264 0.47 -9.36 -7.21
N MET A 265 -0.25 -9.11 -8.29
CA MET A 265 -1.24 -10.01 -8.85
C MET A 265 -0.63 -11.36 -9.20
N THR A 266 -1.46 -12.41 -9.14
CA THR A 266 -1.10 -13.71 -9.69
C THR A 266 -0.90 -13.63 -11.21
N SER A 267 -0.19 -14.60 -11.80
CA SER A 267 0.00 -14.66 -13.26
C SER A 267 -1.32 -14.73 -14.03
N ARG A 268 -2.34 -15.37 -13.46
CA ARG A 268 -3.70 -15.46 -14.00
C ARG A 268 -4.39 -14.08 -14.02
N GLN A 269 -4.43 -13.41 -12.87
CA GLN A 269 -4.97 -12.04 -12.76
C GLN A 269 -4.27 -11.07 -13.71
N TRP A 270 -2.93 -11.09 -13.76
CA TRP A 270 -2.18 -10.24 -14.68
C TRP A 270 -2.53 -10.53 -16.15
N ARG A 271 -2.64 -11.81 -16.53
CA ARG A 271 -3.05 -12.20 -17.89
C ARG A 271 -4.45 -11.68 -18.24
N LEU A 272 -5.41 -11.81 -17.33
CA LEU A 272 -6.77 -11.30 -17.53
C LEU A 272 -6.78 -9.77 -17.67
N LEU A 273 -6.04 -9.06 -16.83
CA LEU A 273 -5.91 -7.61 -16.90
C LEU A 273 -5.31 -7.14 -18.23
N VAL A 274 -4.26 -7.83 -18.72
CA VAL A 274 -3.65 -7.54 -20.04
C VAL A 274 -4.62 -7.85 -21.18
N ARG A 275 -5.41 -8.94 -21.08
CA ARG A 275 -6.45 -9.27 -22.07
C ARG A 275 -7.50 -8.16 -22.12
N LEU A 276 -8.01 -7.71 -20.98
CA LEU A 276 -8.95 -6.57 -20.93
C LEU A 276 -8.35 -5.32 -21.56
N LEU A 277 -7.11 -4.97 -21.18
CA LEU A 277 -6.45 -3.77 -21.69
C LEU A 277 -6.24 -3.81 -23.21
N ASN A 278 -5.90 -4.98 -23.76
CA ASN A 278 -5.78 -5.16 -25.20
C ASN A 278 -7.15 -5.24 -25.90
N ALA A 279 -8.17 -5.82 -25.26
CA ALA A 279 -9.53 -5.88 -25.79
C ALA A 279 -10.17 -4.50 -25.87
N GLU A 280 -10.00 -3.64 -24.85
CA GLU A 280 -10.49 -2.25 -24.91
C GLU A 280 -9.84 -1.39 -26.00
N ALA A 281 -8.69 -1.84 -26.53
CA ALA A 281 -8.02 -1.20 -27.66
C ALA A 281 -8.56 -1.69 -29.01
N VAL A 282 -9.36 -2.76 -29.02
CA VAL A 282 -10.01 -3.34 -30.21
C VAL A 282 -11.52 -3.09 -30.11
N PRO A 283 -12.15 -2.36 -31.04
CA PRO A 283 -13.57 -1.97 -30.95
C PRO A 283 -14.56 -3.14 -30.88
N GLU A 284 -14.18 -4.33 -31.33
CA GLU A 284 -15.04 -5.51 -31.35
C GLU A 284 -15.00 -6.24 -30.00
N GLY A 285 -15.95 -5.84 -29.13
CA GLY A 285 -16.18 -6.36 -27.79
C GLY A 285 -16.35 -7.88 -27.76
N ARG A 286 -15.23 -8.60 -27.62
CA ARG A 286 -15.27 -9.99 -27.17
C ARG A 286 -15.49 -10.01 -25.66
N LEU A 287 -16.67 -10.47 -25.25
CA LEU A 287 -16.91 -10.96 -23.89
C LEU A 287 -15.79 -11.95 -23.55
N LEU A 288 -14.93 -11.59 -22.61
CA LEU A 288 -13.89 -12.48 -22.14
C LEU A 288 -14.55 -13.62 -21.36
N ASP A 289 -14.20 -14.85 -21.73
CA ASP A 289 -14.65 -16.06 -21.04
C ASP A 289 -14.43 -15.94 -19.52
N PHE A 290 -15.53 -16.14 -18.78
CA PHE A 290 -15.61 -16.03 -17.32
C PHE A 290 -15.06 -17.26 -16.59
N GLY A 291 -14.45 -18.23 -17.29
CA GLY A 291 -13.94 -19.49 -16.74
C GLY A 291 -12.95 -19.41 -15.57
N GLU A 292 -12.54 -18.22 -15.12
CA GLU A 292 -11.67 -18.01 -13.95
C GLU A 292 -12.31 -17.05 -12.92
N PRO A 293 -13.42 -17.43 -12.23
CA PRO A 293 -14.17 -16.53 -11.35
C PRO A 293 -13.33 -15.97 -10.19
N GLU A 294 -12.41 -16.75 -9.63
CA GLU A 294 -11.53 -16.30 -8.54
C GLU A 294 -10.59 -15.17 -8.96
N ALA A 295 -10.07 -15.21 -10.19
CA ALA A 295 -9.15 -14.21 -10.69
C ALA A 295 -9.89 -12.88 -10.93
N TRP A 296 -11.09 -12.94 -11.50
CA TRP A 296 -11.99 -11.80 -11.65
C TRP A 296 -12.39 -11.19 -10.30
N GLN A 297 -12.80 -12.00 -9.33
CA GLN A 297 -13.11 -11.54 -7.98
C GLN A 297 -11.92 -10.83 -7.33
N GLY A 298 -10.71 -11.38 -7.48
CA GLY A 298 -9.51 -10.75 -6.93
C GLY A 298 -9.17 -9.40 -7.58
N LEU A 299 -9.36 -9.27 -8.91
CA LEU A 299 -9.19 -7.99 -9.60
C LEU A 299 -10.25 -6.96 -9.19
N ALA A 300 -11.50 -7.39 -9.03
CA ALA A 300 -12.60 -6.53 -8.59
C ALA A 300 -12.41 -6.09 -7.13
N ALA A 301 -11.98 -6.99 -6.25
CA ALA A 301 -11.66 -6.68 -4.85
C ALA A 301 -10.47 -5.69 -4.71
N GLN A 302 -9.57 -5.67 -5.69
CA GLN A 302 -8.51 -4.67 -5.78
C GLN A 302 -8.96 -3.35 -6.42
N GLY A 303 -10.22 -3.24 -6.86
CA GLY A 303 -10.76 -2.04 -7.51
C GLY A 303 -10.19 -1.81 -8.91
N LEU A 304 -9.55 -2.81 -9.54
CA LEU A 304 -8.92 -2.67 -10.85
C LEU A 304 -9.91 -2.83 -12.00
N ILE A 305 -11.05 -3.46 -11.74
CA ILE A 305 -12.13 -3.66 -12.70
C ILE A 305 -13.49 -3.40 -12.04
N THR A 306 -14.47 -3.04 -12.85
CA THR A 306 -15.88 -2.94 -12.47
C THR A 306 -16.72 -3.83 -13.37
N ARG A 307 -17.80 -4.39 -12.83
CA ARG A 307 -18.77 -5.16 -13.62
C ARG A 307 -19.81 -4.22 -14.20
N GLU A 308 -19.92 -4.18 -15.52
CA GLU A 308 -20.98 -3.44 -16.22
C GLU A 308 -22.14 -4.39 -16.52
N ARG A 309 -23.36 -3.95 -16.23
CA ARG A 309 -24.57 -4.68 -16.64
C ARG A 309 -24.90 -4.25 -18.06
N THR A 310 -25.12 -5.22 -18.94
CA THR A 310 -25.69 -4.90 -20.26
C THR A 310 -27.14 -4.47 -20.08
N PRO A 311 -27.65 -3.52 -20.91
CA PRO A 311 -29.04 -3.06 -20.84
C PRO A 311 -30.05 -4.21 -20.96
N ASP A 312 -29.71 -5.24 -21.74
CA ASP A 312 -30.60 -6.35 -22.08
C ASP A 312 -30.67 -7.45 -21.02
N GLY A 313 -30.11 -7.24 -19.82
CA GLY A 313 -30.10 -8.24 -18.75
C GLY A 313 -29.16 -9.43 -19.00
N GLY A 314 -28.33 -9.38 -20.05
CA GLY A 314 -27.32 -10.38 -20.36
C GLY A 314 -26.19 -10.48 -19.33
N THR A 315 -25.28 -11.42 -19.54
CA THR A 315 -24.12 -11.63 -18.67
C THR A 315 -23.21 -10.39 -18.69
N GLY A 316 -23.33 -9.53 -17.67
CA GLY A 316 -22.58 -8.28 -17.59
C GLY A 316 -21.06 -8.49 -17.68
N GLY A 317 -20.39 -7.70 -18.51
CA GLY A 317 -18.95 -7.73 -18.74
C GLY A 317 -18.13 -7.06 -17.64
N PHE A 318 -16.80 -7.11 -17.77
CA PHE A 318 -15.87 -6.36 -16.92
C PHE A 318 -15.17 -5.27 -17.72
N VAL A 319 -14.99 -4.10 -17.11
CA VAL A 319 -14.28 -2.95 -17.68
C VAL A 319 -13.18 -2.53 -16.72
N LEU A 320 -12.04 -2.05 -17.25
CA LEU A 320 -10.97 -1.52 -16.42
C LEU A 320 -11.39 -0.21 -15.76
N THR A 321 -11.10 -0.10 -14.46
CA THR A 321 -11.18 1.21 -13.80
C THR A 321 -10.02 2.09 -14.23
N SER A 322 -10.10 3.40 -13.98
CA SER A 322 -8.98 4.32 -14.20
C SER A 322 -7.73 3.93 -13.39
N GLU A 323 -7.93 3.38 -12.19
CA GLU A 323 -6.87 2.82 -11.35
C GLU A 323 -6.28 1.54 -11.95
N GLY A 324 -7.12 0.61 -12.40
CA GLY A 324 -6.70 -0.60 -13.10
C GLY A 324 -5.85 -0.31 -14.33
N LEU A 325 -6.29 0.67 -15.12
CA LEU A 325 -5.56 1.15 -16.30
C LEU A 325 -4.20 1.73 -15.94
N ALA A 326 -4.16 2.68 -14.99
CA ALA A 326 -2.93 3.31 -14.56
C ALA A 326 -1.93 2.30 -14.00
N ARG A 327 -2.41 1.37 -13.17
CA ARG A 327 -1.61 0.30 -12.57
C ARG A 327 -1.05 -0.64 -13.63
N ALA A 328 -1.89 -1.10 -14.57
CA ALA A 328 -1.46 -1.98 -15.65
C ALA A 328 -0.35 -1.36 -16.50
N LEU A 329 -0.45 -0.07 -16.83
CA LEU A 329 0.57 0.63 -17.61
C LEU A 329 1.86 0.84 -16.82
N HIS A 330 1.75 1.25 -15.56
CA HIS A 330 2.89 1.57 -14.72
C HIS A 330 3.69 0.32 -14.32
N GLU A 331 3.00 -0.76 -13.95
CA GLU A 331 3.62 -1.99 -13.43
C GLU A 331 3.95 -3.03 -14.51
N ALA A 332 3.61 -2.78 -15.78
CA ALA A 332 3.78 -3.75 -16.88
C ALA A 332 5.19 -4.34 -16.97
N ARG A 333 6.23 -3.52 -16.79
CA ARG A 333 7.62 -3.98 -16.84
C ARG A 333 7.98 -4.86 -15.65
N LEU A 334 7.52 -4.51 -14.46
CA LEU A 334 7.74 -5.31 -13.26
C LEU A 334 7.03 -6.67 -13.35
N TYR A 335 5.81 -6.70 -13.89
CA TYR A 335 5.12 -7.98 -14.15
C TYR A 335 5.80 -8.81 -15.23
N ALA A 336 6.43 -8.20 -16.25
CA ALA A 336 7.26 -8.94 -17.21
C ALA A 336 8.46 -9.62 -16.52
N CYS A 337 9.05 -8.98 -15.51
CA CYS A 337 10.09 -9.61 -14.68
C CYS A 337 9.54 -10.78 -13.84
N LEU A 338 8.34 -10.64 -13.27
CA LEU A 338 7.70 -11.72 -12.50
C LEU A 338 7.27 -12.89 -13.38
N TYR A 339 6.67 -12.61 -14.53
CA TYR A 339 5.97 -13.54 -15.40
C TYR A 339 6.44 -13.40 -16.85
N PRO A 340 7.68 -13.81 -17.19
CA PRO A 340 8.27 -13.57 -18.51
C PRO A 340 7.51 -14.26 -19.66
N ARG A 341 6.68 -15.27 -19.35
CA ARG A 341 5.83 -15.99 -20.33
C ARG A 341 4.43 -15.41 -20.47
N VAL A 342 4.05 -14.41 -19.67
CA VAL A 342 2.73 -13.78 -19.75
C VAL A 342 2.83 -12.54 -20.65
N PRO A 343 1.88 -12.33 -21.58
CA PRO A 343 1.91 -11.16 -22.46
C PRO A 343 1.98 -9.85 -21.69
N VAL A 344 2.62 -8.86 -22.30
CA VAL A 344 2.59 -7.46 -21.84
C VAL A 344 1.55 -6.67 -22.62
N PRO A 345 1.05 -5.54 -22.08
CA PRO A 345 0.16 -4.65 -22.84
C PRO A 345 0.79 -4.25 -24.18
N SER A 346 0.01 -4.36 -25.26
CA SER A 346 0.46 -4.00 -26.61
C SER A 346 0.79 -2.51 -26.72
N ARG A 347 1.63 -2.13 -27.70
CA ARG A 347 1.97 -0.71 -27.92
C ARG A 347 0.72 0.12 -28.21
N THR A 348 -0.20 -0.40 -29.03
CA THR A 348 -1.47 0.24 -29.36
C THR A 348 -2.33 0.44 -28.11
N ALA A 349 -2.49 -0.61 -27.30
CA ALA A 349 -3.25 -0.50 -26.05
C ALA A 349 -2.65 0.55 -25.10
N ARG A 350 -1.32 0.66 -25.00
CA ARG A 350 -0.68 1.71 -24.19
C ARG A 350 -0.97 3.11 -24.70
N VAL A 351 -0.96 3.33 -26.02
CA VAL A 351 -1.25 4.64 -26.62
C VAL A 351 -2.71 5.02 -26.39
N VAL A 352 -3.64 4.11 -26.68
CA VAL A 352 -5.09 4.33 -26.49
C VAL A 352 -5.41 4.57 -25.02
N ALA A 353 -4.89 3.73 -24.13
CA ALA A 353 -5.07 3.87 -22.69
C ALA A 353 -4.54 5.20 -22.16
N ARG A 354 -3.36 5.63 -22.61
CA ARG A 354 -2.78 6.92 -22.21
C ARG A 354 -3.64 8.08 -22.66
N ARG A 355 -4.22 8.02 -23.87
CA ARG A 355 -5.17 9.03 -24.36
C ARG A 355 -6.44 9.06 -23.52
N LYS A 356 -7.10 7.91 -23.30
CA LYS A 356 -8.30 7.80 -22.45
C LYS A 356 -8.03 8.34 -21.03
N PHE A 357 -6.88 8.02 -20.45
CA PHE A 357 -6.49 8.49 -19.12
C PHE A 357 -6.32 10.03 -19.07
N LEU A 358 -5.69 10.62 -20.09
CA LEU A 358 -5.57 12.07 -20.20
C LEU A 358 -6.92 12.75 -20.40
N ASP A 359 -7.81 12.18 -21.21
CA ASP A 359 -9.15 12.70 -21.46
C ASP A 359 -10.03 12.61 -20.19
N ALA A 360 -9.90 11.53 -19.42
CA ALA A 360 -10.60 11.39 -18.14
C ALA A 360 -10.11 12.43 -17.12
N ARG A 361 -8.80 12.69 -17.03
CA ARG A 361 -8.26 13.76 -16.15
C ARG A 361 -8.71 15.15 -16.57
N ARG A 362 -8.84 15.44 -17.86
CA ARG A 362 -9.36 16.72 -18.36
C ARG A 362 -10.84 16.92 -18.03
N ARG A 363 -11.65 15.86 -18.14
CA ARG A 363 -13.07 15.88 -17.77
C ARG A 363 -13.30 15.96 -16.26
N TRP A 364 -12.33 15.53 -15.46
CA TRP A 364 -12.33 15.71 -14.02
C TRP A 364 -11.90 17.14 -13.67
N THR A 365 -12.73 18.11 -14.02
CA THR A 365 -12.66 19.43 -13.41
C THR A 365 -13.12 19.24 -11.97
N PRO A 366 -12.29 19.47 -10.94
CA PRO A 366 -12.79 19.42 -9.57
C PRO A 366 -13.97 20.39 -9.51
N ALA A 367 -15.14 19.90 -9.06
CA ALA A 367 -16.30 20.76 -8.85
C ALA A 367 -15.81 22.01 -8.12
N ALA A 368 -16.10 23.19 -8.71
CA ALA A 368 -15.66 24.46 -8.14
C ALA A 368 -15.94 24.42 -6.64
N PRO A 369 -14.96 24.76 -5.77
CA PRO A 369 -15.16 24.71 -4.34
C PRO A 369 -16.46 25.43 -4.04
N VAL A 370 -17.42 24.72 -3.44
CA VAL A 370 -18.72 25.28 -3.07
C VAL A 370 -18.41 26.51 -2.26
N GLN A 371 -18.57 27.68 -2.85
CA GLN A 371 -18.36 28.94 -2.17
C GLN A 371 -19.41 28.96 -1.07
N ASN A 372 -18.97 28.78 0.18
CA ASN A 372 -19.80 29.00 1.35
C ASN A 372 -20.27 30.45 1.29
N ARG A 373 -21.44 30.69 0.71
CA ARG A 373 -22.12 31.97 0.82
C ARG A 373 -22.31 32.24 2.31
N PRO A 374 -21.76 33.34 2.85
CA PRO A 374 -22.07 33.72 4.22
C PRO A 374 -23.59 33.91 4.32
N ALA A 375 -24.18 33.27 5.33
CA ALA A 375 -25.57 33.48 5.68
C ALA A 375 -25.73 34.92 6.18
N THR A 376 -26.08 35.84 5.30
CA THR A 376 -26.59 37.16 5.67
C THR A 376 -28.00 36.96 6.22
N GLY A 377 -28.11 36.81 7.53
CA GLY A 377 -29.38 36.98 8.24
C GLY A 377 -29.78 38.47 8.26
N PRO A 378 -31.08 38.79 8.21
CA PRO A 378 -31.54 40.16 8.32
C PRO A 378 -31.35 40.66 9.76
N VAL A 379 -30.70 41.81 9.89
CA VAL A 379 -30.74 42.60 11.13
C VAL A 379 -32.08 43.35 11.11
N SER A 380 -32.89 43.14 12.13
CA SER A 380 -34.05 43.97 12.49
C SER A 380 -33.95 44.31 13.96
#